data_AF-A0A4Y2GYR7-F1
#
_entry.id   AF-A0A4Y2GYR7-F1
#
_cell.length_a   1.000
_cell.length_b   1.000
_cell.length_c   1.000
_cell.angle_alpha   90.00
_cell.angle_beta   90.00
_cell.angle_gamma   90.00
#
_symmetry.space_group_name_H-M   'P 1'
#
loop_
_entity.id
_entity.type
_entity.pdbx_description
1 polymer ?
#
loop_
_entity_poly.entity_id
_entity_poly.type
_entity_poly.pdbx_seq_one_letter_code
_entity_poly.pdbx_strand_id
1 'polypeptide(L)'
;MLTLHYFSKILTNPNHPYFNYKQSRFLQRLQDAKPSVVPSFFTRAIDFLHDFNLDTVQLLPNPVILLTPWIPHGLKFLNPFENYDKTNTASDIYLQLSTHHRELYYHFIPVFTDGSKSTTQTAFACVFINSTLSFQFHPSCSIFTAEVMAILHSLSEISNYPADSYIINSDPLSVLQALSSLHRHSHPLAFSILDLHYRLVCKGFSILLCWVPSRVGISGDEIADTAAKNASAVLDNSTPLKDFKHYINLALHSRWENHWNSQSMNKLRSIKPVVKP
;
A
#
# COMPACT_ATOMS: atom_id res chain seq x y z
N MET A 1 -7.12 -11.57 18.53
CA MET A 1 -7.28 -11.59 17.06
C MET A 1 -8.67 -11.13 16.61
N LEU A 2 -9.76 -11.80 17.01
CA LEU A 2 -11.11 -11.50 16.52
C LEU A 2 -11.58 -10.06 16.85
N THR A 3 -11.30 -9.57 18.07
CA THR A 3 -11.66 -8.21 18.52
C THR A 3 -11.10 -7.13 17.60
N LEU A 4 -9.77 -7.13 17.37
CA LEU A 4 -9.12 -6.14 16.51
C LEU A 4 -9.57 -6.27 15.06
N HIS A 5 -9.72 -7.49 14.53
CA HIS A 5 -10.22 -7.69 13.16
C HIS A 5 -11.64 -7.14 12.96
N TYR A 6 -12.53 -7.39 13.92
CA TYR A 6 -13.90 -6.89 13.87
C TYR A 6 -13.91 -5.37 14.06
N PHE A 7 -13.20 -4.85 15.07
CA PHE A 7 -13.10 -3.41 15.30
C PHE A 7 -12.59 -2.66 14.08
N SER A 8 -11.51 -3.14 13.45
CA SER A 8 -10.97 -2.56 12.21
C SER A 8 -11.99 -2.55 11.07
N LYS A 9 -12.80 -3.61 10.94
CA LYS A 9 -13.88 -3.67 9.94
C LYS A 9 -14.98 -2.66 10.21
N ILE A 10 -15.29 -2.39 11.48
CA ILE A 10 -16.21 -1.30 11.85
C ILE A 10 -15.60 0.02 11.39
N LEU A 11 -14.34 0.28 11.72
CA LEU A 11 -13.67 1.55 11.41
C LEU A 11 -13.55 1.84 9.91
N THR A 12 -13.46 0.84 9.04
CA THR A 12 -13.39 1.06 7.58
C THR A 12 -14.74 1.12 6.88
N ASN A 13 -15.86 0.91 7.59
CA ASN A 13 -17.20 0.98 7.00
C ASN A 13 -18.07 2.02 7.73
N PRO A 14 -18.14 3.25 7.20
CA PRO A 14 -18.98 4.31 7.77
C PRO A 14 -20.47 3.94 7.91
N ASN A 15 -20.97 3.05 7.04
CA ASN A 15 -22.36 2.58 7.05
C ASN A 15 -22.61 1.44 8.05
N HIS A 16 -21.60 1.01 8.80
CA HIS A 16 -21.75 -0.06 9.78
C HIS A 16 -22.63 0.42 10.95
N PRO A 17 -23.61 -0.38 11.43
CA PRO A 17 -24.53 0.03 12.51
C PRO A 17 -23.82 0.51 13.78
N TYR A 18 -22.63 -0.06 14.04
CA TYR A 18 -21.82 0.26 15.21
C TYR A 18 -20.72 1.31 14.97
N PHE A 19 -20.63 1.93 13.78
CA PHE A 19 -19.58 2.89 13.45
C PHE A 19 -19.52 4.08 14.43
N ASN A 20 -20.69 4.62 14.77
CA ASN A 20 -20.81 5.79 15.66
C ASN A 20 -20.65 5.45 17.15
N TYR A 21 -20.66 4.15 17.52
CA TYR A 21 -20.57 3.75 18.93
C TYR A 21 -19.15 3.86 19.51
N LYS A 22 -18.13 4.01 18.65
CA LYS A 22 -16.73 4.24 19.07
C LYS A 22 -16.55 5.50 19.92
N GLN A 23 -17.44 6.48 19.77
CA GLN A 23 -17.43 7.76 20.50
C GLN A 23 -18.72 7.94 21.34
N SER A 24 -19.40 6.84 21.68
CA SER A 24 -20.66 6.92 22.42
C SER A 24 -20.44 7.42 23.85
N ARG A 25 -20.81 8.68 24.10
CA ARG A 25 -20.84 9.27 25.45
C ARG A 25 -21.74 8.50 26.41
N PHE A 26 -22.77 7.85 25.90
CA PHE A 26 -23.65 7.00 26.70
C PHE A 26 -22.90 5.78 27.26
N LEU A 27 -22.12 5.09 26.42
CA LEU A 27 -21.33 3.93 26.85
C LEU A 27 -20.24 4.35 27.85
N GLN A 28 -19.58 5.49 27.62
CA GLN A 28 -18.59 6.03 28.56
C GLN A 28 -19.21 6.29 29.94
N ARG A 29 -20.32 7.04 29.99
CA ARG A 29 -21.02 7.34 31.26
C ARG A 29 -21.46 6.07 32.01
N LEU A 30 -21.92 5.06 31.28
CA LEU A 30 -22.35 3.80 31.89
C LEU A 30 -21.17 3.03 32.48
N GLN A 31 -20.01 3.04 31.81
CA GLN A 31 -18.77 2.46 32.31
C GLN A 31 -18.26 3.21 33.56
N ASP A 32 -18.24 4.54 33.51
CA ASP A 32 -17.76 5.38 34.62
C ASP A 32 -18.62 5.20 35.88
N ALA A 33 -19.94 5.03 35.71
CA ALA A 33 -20.86 4.79 36.82
C ALA A 33 -20.72 3.39 37.45
N LYS A 34 -20.13 2.43 36.73
CA LYS A 34 -19.98 1.03 37.17
C LYS A 34 -18.61 0.45 36.77
N PRO A 35 -17.52 0.87 37.44
CA PRO A 35 -16.16 0.50 37.05
C PRO A 35 -15.86 -1.00 37.19
N SER A 36 -16.62 -1.73 38.02
CA SER A 36 -16.50 -3.18 38.18
C SER A 36 -17.10 -4.01 37.04
N VAL A 37 -17.86 -3.40 36.14
CA VAL A 37 -18.45 -4.08 34.97
C VAL A 37 -17.41 -4.21 33.87
N VAL A 38 -17.42 -5.36 33.19
CA VAL A 38 -16.53 -5.65 32.06
C VAL A 38 -16.53 -4.49 31.06
N PRO A 39 -15.36 -3.94 30.69
CA PRO A 39 -15.29 -2.81 29.78
C PRO A 39 -15.95 -3.10 28.44
N SER A 40 -16.51 -2.04 27.84
CA SER A 40 -17.17 -2.12 26.54
C SER A 40 -16.27 -2.74 25.47
N PHE A 41 -16.87 -3.30 24.42
CA PHE A 41 -16.11 -3.83 23.28
C PHE A 41 -15.13 -2.79 22.71
N PHE A 42 -15.57 -1.54 22.59
CA PHE A 42 -14.77 -0.44 22.04
C PHE A 42 -13.60 -0.07 22.95
N THR A 43 -13.83 0.00 24.27
CA THR A 43 -12.77 0.25 25.26
C THR A 43 -11.69 -0.83 25.17
N ARG A 44 -12.08 -2.10 25.24
CA ARG A 44 -11.13 -3.23 25.14
C ARG A 44 -10.38 -3.23 23.81
N ALA A 45 -11.04 -2.86 22.71
CA ALA A 45 -10.39 -2.79 21.41
C ALA A 45 -9.34 -1.68 21.34
N ILE A 46 -9.62 -0.52 21.94
CA ILE A 46 -8.67 0.59 22.07
C ILE A 46 -7.50 0.19 22.97
N ASP A 47 -7.76 -0.44 24.12
CA ASP A 47 -6.71 -0.93 25.01
C ASP A 47 -5.76 -1.89 24.29
N PHE A 48 -6.30 -2.80 23.46
CA PHE A 48 -5.47 -3.66 22.62
C PHE A 48 -4.65 -2.88 21.59
N LEU A 49 -5.22 -1.84 20.94
CA LEU A 49 -4.43 -1.03 19.99
C LEU A 49 -3.27 -0.34 20.69
N HIS A 50 -3.51 0.21 21.88
CA HIS A 50 -2.49 0.84 22.70
C HIS A 50 -1.42 -0.17 23.11
N ASP A 51 -1.83 -1.36 23.55
CA ASP A 51 -0.90 -2.44 23.87
C ASP A 51 0.00 -2.75 22.66
N PHE A 52 -0.52 -2.73 21.43
CA PHE A 52 0.26 -3.01 20.22
C PHE A 52 1.00 -1.79 19.64
N ASN A 53 0.96 -0.63 20.29
CA ASN A 53 1.47 0.65 19.77
C ASN A 53 0.87 1.01 18.40
N LEU A 54 -0.43 0.78 18.22
CA LEU A 54 -1.18 1.00 16.96
C LEU A 54 -2.12 2.21 17.02
N ASP A 55 -2.03 3.04 18.05
CA ASP A 55 -2.96 4.17 18.26
C ASP A 55 -2.89 5.22 17.15
N THR A 56 -1.74 5.35 16.49
CA THR A 56 -1.49 6.32 15.42
C THR A 56 -1.94 5.82 14.05
N VAL A 57 -2.33 4.54 13.93
CA VAL A 57 -2.69 3.96 12.63
C VAL A 57 -4.09 4.41 12.21
N GLN A 58 -4.12 5.24 11.18
CA GLN A 58 -5.37 5.57 10.48
C GLN A 58 -5.72 4.46 9.49
N LEU A 59 -6.97 4.01 9.47
CA LEU A 59 -7.42 2.97 8.54
C LEU A 59 -8.10 3.58 7.31
N LEU A 60 -7.79 3.04 6.14
CA LEU A 60 -8.39 3.48 4.89
C LEU A 60 -9.85 3.01 4.83
N PRO A 61 -10.82 3.93 4.69
CA PRO A 61 -12.21 3.56 4.49
C PRO A 61 -12.37 2.69 3.24
N ASN A 62 -13.32 1.75 3.27
CA ASN A 62 -13.65 0.98 2.09
C ASN A 62 -14.23 1.92 1.03
N PRO A 63 -13.69 1.94 -0.20
CA PRO A 63 -14.25 2.77 -1.25
C PRO A 63 -15.64 2.28 -1.63
N VAL A 64 -16.50 3.21 -2.03
CA VAL A 64 -17.76 2.88 -2.71
C VAL A 64 -17.40 2.52 -4.15
N ILE A 65 -17.39 1.22 -4.46
CA ILE A 65 -16.98 0.72 -5.77
C ILE A 65 -18.17 0.80 -6.73
N LEU A 66 -18.14 1.74 -7.66
CA LEU A 66 -19.07 1.82 -8.79
C LEU A 66 -18.41 1.30 -10.07
N LEU A 67 -17.87 0.08 -10.00
CA LEU A 67 -17.40 -0.59 -11.21
C LEU A 67 -18.59 -1.17 -11.97
N THR A 68 -18.80 -0.71 -13.19
CA THR A 68 -19.63 -1.40 -14.16
C THR A 68 -18.79 -2.47 -14.86
N PRO A 69 -19.09 -3.77 -14.70
CA PRO A 69 -18.24 -4.84 -15.23
C PRO A 69 -18.09 -4.87 -16.76
N TRP A 70 -18.95 -4.16 -17.50
CA TRP A 70 -18.93 -4.09 -18.96
C TRP A 70 -18.16 -2.89 -19.53
N ILE A 71 -17.70 -1.94 -18.69
CA ILE A 71 -16.94 -0.78 -19.16
C ILE A 71 -15.46 -1.04 -18.88
N PRO A 72 -14.58 -1.08 -19.91
CA PRO A 72 -13.16 -1.18 -19.68
C PRO A 72 -12.67 0.06 -18.95
N HIS A 73 -11.78 -0.15 -17.98
CA HIS A 73 -11.30 0.87 -17.05
C HIS A 73 -10.34 1.90 -17.69
N GLY A 74 -10.04 1.78 -18.99
CA GLY A 74 -9.33 2.79 -19.77
C GLY A 74 -7.82 2.93 -19.49
N LEU A 75 -7.28 2.23 -18.49
CA LEU A 75 -5.85 2.15 -18.25
C LEU A 75 -5.14 1.45 -19.42
N LYS A 76 -4.04 2.03 -19.88
CA LYS A 76 -3.21 1.48 -20.95
C LYS A 76 -1.88 1.02 -20.37
N PHE A 77 -1.54 -0.25 -20.62
CA PHE A 77 -0.34 -0.89 -20.11
C PHE A 77 0.65 -1.16 -21.23
N LEU A 78 1.94 -0.94 -20.95
CA LEU A 78 3.05 -1.25 -21.82
C LEU A 78 4.01 -2.20 -21.10
N ASN A 79 4.49 -3.21 -21.82
CA ASN A 79 5.55 -4.10 -21.37
C ASN A 79 6.54 -4.35 -22.52
N PRO A 80 7.47 -3.40 -22.77
CA PRO A 80 8.45 -3.55 -23.87
C PRO A 80 9.46 -4.68 -23.62
N PHE A 81 9.43 -5.30 -22.46
CA PHE A 81 10.38 -6.32 -22.02
C PHE A 81 9.74 -7.71 -21.87
N GLU A 82 8.48 -7.91 -22.27
CA GLU A 82 7.67 -9.13 -22.03
C GLU A 82 8.37 -10.42 -22.48
N ASN A 83 9.15 -10.35 -23.55
CA ASN A 83 9.83 -11.51 -24.14
C ASN A 83 11.23 -11.78 -23.55
N TYR A 84 11.65 -11.05 -22.51
CA TYR A 84 12.98 -11.15 -21.93
C TYR A 84 12.93 -11.65 -20.48
N ASP A 85 13.77 -12.64 -20.20
CA ASP A 85 13.90 -13.21 -18.86
C ASP A 85 14.93 -12.40 -18.04
N LYS A 86 14.56 -11.97 -16.83
CA LYS A 86 15.43 -11.19 -15.93
C LYS A 86 16.66 -11.97 -15.47
N THR A 87 16.62 -13.31 -15.41
CA THR A 87 17.78 -14.11 -14.95
C THR A 87 18.79 -14.39 -16.05
N ASN A 88 18.34 -14.46 -17.30
CA ASN A 88 19.14 -14.93 -18.43
C ASN A 88 19.54 -13.82 -19.41
N THR A 89 18.91 -12.65 -19.32
CA THR A 89 19.17 -11.51 -20.20
C THR A 89 20.18 -10.56 -19.55
N ALA A 90 21.23 -10.20 -20.29
CA ALA A 90 22.24 -9.25 -19.81
C ALA A 90 21.64 -7.84 -19.60
N SER A 91 22.12 -7.11 -18.59
CA SER A 91 21.65 -5.75 -18.28
C SER A 91 21.77 -4.79 -19.46
N ASP A 92 22.83 -4.91 -20.28
CA ASP A 92 23.04 -4.07 -21.46
C ASP A 92 21.89 -4.18 -22.48
N ILE A 93 21.26 -5.35 -22.59
CA ILE A 93 20.10 -5.57 -23.46
C ILE A 93 18.90 -4.79 -22.91
N TYR A 94 18.66 -4.83 -21.61
CA TYR A 94 17.60 -4.06 -20.97
C TYR A 94 17.81 -2.55 -21.14
N LEU A 95 19.06 -2.08 -21.03
CA LEU A 95 19.39 -0.67 -21.28
C LEU A 95 19.12 -0.28 -22.74
N GLN A 96 19.49 -1.13 -23.70
CA GLN A 96 19.23 -0.87 -25.12
C GLN A 96 17.73 -0.83 -25.42
N LEU A 97 16.96 -1.79 -24.90
CA LEU A 97 15.50 -1.84 -25.05
C LEU A 97 14.84 -0.61 -24.40
N SER A 98 15.29 -0.22 -23.21
CA SER A 98 14.80 0.97 -22.51
C SER A 98 15.09 2.25 -23.31
N THR A 99 16.29 2.36 -23.88
CA THR A 99 16.68 3.48 -24.75
C THR A 99 15.80 3.55 -25.99
N HIS A 100 15.61 2.43 -26.68
CA HIS A 100 14.72 2.36 -27.85
C HIS A 100 13.26 2.71 -27.50
N HIS A 101 12.75 2.17 -26.39
CA HIS A 101 11.42 2.49 -25.91
C HIS A 101 11.26 3.98 -25.57
N ARG A 102 12.29 4.59 -24.96
CA ARG A 102 12.33 6.03 -24.68
C ARG A 102 12.28 6.87 -25.96
N GLU A 103 12.93 6.43 -27.04
CA GLU A 103 12.87 7.08 -28.36
C GLU A 103 11.47 6.97 -28.97
N LEU A 104 10.82 5.80 -28.90
CA LEU A 104 9.45 5.62 -29.42
C LEU A 104 8.44 6.53 -28.71
N TYR A 105 8.60 6.69 -27.40
CA TYR A 105 7.75 7.53 -26.56
C TYR A 105 8.42 8.86 -26.20
N TYR A 106 9.17 9.46 -27.13
CA TYR A 106 9.95 10.67 -26.83
C TYR A 106 9.09 11.85 -26.35
N HIS A 107 7.87 11.97 -26.88
CA HIS A 107 6.87 12.99 -26.50
C HIS A 107 6.23 12.75 -25.13
N PHE A 108 6.35 11.55 -24.57
CA PHE A 108 5.82 11.27 -23.24
C PHE A 108 6.85 11.69 -22.19
N ILE A 109 6.38 12.42 -21.18
CA ILE A 109 7.15 12.79 -20.00
C ILE A 109 7.29 11.53 -19.12
N PRO A 110 8.52 11.03 -18.90
CA PRO A 110 8.73 9.86 -18.07
C PRO A 110 8.61 10.21 -16.60
N VAL A 111 7.91 9.37 -15.85
CA VAL A 111 7.86 9.36 -14.39
C VAL A 111 8.29 7.97 -13.94
N PHE A 112 9.19 7.86 -12.98
CA PHE A 112 9.59 6.57 -12.42
C PHE A 112 9.08 6.45 -11.00
N THR A 113 8.59 5.28 -10.64
CA THR A 113 8.01 5.03 -9.33
C THR A 113 8.58 3.77 -8.72
N ASP A 114 8.88 3.82 -7.43
CA ASP A 114 9.27 2.62 -6.69
C ASP A 114 8.75 2.63 -5.25
N GLY A 115 8.61 1.43 -4.68
CA GLY A 115 8.22 1.17 -3.31
C GLY A 115 9.34 0.48 -2.54
N SER A 116 9.49 0.83 -1.27
CA SER A 116 10.44 0.21 -0.35
C SER A 116 9.76 -0.26 0.92
N LYS A 117 10.19 -1.41 1.42
CA LYS A 117 9.73 -1.98 2.69
C LYS A 117 10.92 -2.44 3.52
N SER A 118 11.03 -1.89 4.73
CA SER A 118 11.91 -2.39 5.78
C SER A 118 11.09 -2.88 6.99
N THR A 119 11.78 -3.40 8.00
CA THR A 119 11.16 -3.78 9.28
C THR A 119 10.56 -2.60 10.02
N THR A 120 11.14 -1.41 9.87
CA THR A 120 10.77 -0.20 10.61
C THR A 120 9.90 0.76 9.81
N GLN A 121 9.99 0.74 8.48
CA GLN A 121 9.28 1.70 7.63
C GLN A 121 8.74 1.06 6.35
N THR A 122 7.73 1.71 5.78
CA THR A 122 7.27 1.47 4.42
C THR A 122 7.32 2.82 3.71
N ALA A 123 7.84 2.87 2.49
CA ALA A 123 8.10 4.12 1.80
C ALA A 123 7.90 3.98 0.29
N PHE A 124 7.68 5.08 -0.40
CA PHE A 124 7.62 5.11 -1.86
C PHE A 124 8.33 6.36 -2.39
N ALA A 125 8.67 6.35 -3.67
CA ALA A 125 9.18 7.51 -4.38
C ALA A 125 8.60 7.64 -5.78
N CYS A 126 8.58 8.89 -6.26
CA CYS A 126 8.19 9.29 -7.60
C CYS A 126 9.27 10.23 -8.14
N VAL A 127 9.86 9.89 -9.28
CA VAL A 127 10.93 10.65 -9.93
C VAL A 127 10.36 11.25 -11.21
N PHE A 128 10.29 12.57 -11.23
CA PHE A 128 9.98 13.39 -12.39
C PHE A 128 11.27 13.97 -12.97
N ILE A 129 11.19 14.58 -14.17
CA ILE A 129 12.35 15.18 -14.84
C ILE A 129 13.11 16.17 -13.93
N ASN A 130 12.38 17.00 -13.18
CA ASN A 130 12.97 18.09 -12.39
C ASN A 130 12.81 17.92 -10.86
N SER A 131 12.23 16.81 -10.40
CA SER A 131 11.93 16.64 -8.99
C SER A 131 11.82 15.18 -8.59
N THR A 132 12.33 14.85 -7.41
CA THR A 132 12.13 13.55 -6.77
C THR A 132 11.32 13.77 -5.51
N LEU A 133 10.19 13.08 -5.42
CA LEU A 133 9.34 13.06 -4.25
C LEU A 133 9.48 11.71 -3.58
N SER A 134 9.71 11.67 -2.27
CA SER A 134 9.73 10.42 -1.52
C SER A 134 9.12 10.60 -0.15
N PHE A 135 8.35 9.60 0.26
CA PHE A 135 7.58 9.63 1.49
C PHE A 135 7.61 8.29 2.19
N GLN A 136 7.65 8.32 3.51
CA GLN A 136 7.47 7.17 4.38
C GLN A 136 6.12 7.22 5.11
N PHE A 137 5.59 6.06 5.42
CA PHE A 137 4.31 5.87 6.09
C PHE A 137 4.37 4.60 6.96
N HIS A 138 3.29 4.34 7.71
CA HIS A 138 3.32 3.38 8.80
C HIS A 138 3.80 1.98 8.36
N PRO A 139 4.66 1.30 9.15
CA PRO A 139 5.23 -0.01 8.81
C PRO A 139 4.21 -1.14 8.64
N SER A 140 2.95 -0.91 8.99
CA SER A 140 1.84 -1.84 8.72
C SER A 140 1.54 -2.04 7.25
N CYS A 141 1.87 -1.07 6.41
CA CYS A 141 1.62 -1.19 4.98
C CYS A 141 2.59 -2.16 4.31
N SER A 142 2.07 -2.91 3.35
CA SER A 142 2.81 -3.85 2.52
C SER A 142 3.65 -3.14 1.46
N ILE A 143 4.61 -3.87 0.89
CA ILE A 143 5.37 -3.41 -0.28
C ILE A 143 4.44 -3.06 -1.45
N PHE A 144 3.43 -3.91 -1.69
CA PHE A 144 2.42 -3.68 -2.73
C PHE A 144 1.68 -2.35 -2.53
N THR A 145 1.31 -2.02 -1.28
CA THR A 145 0.69 -0.73 -0.97
C THR A 145 1.63 0.43 -1.26
N ALA A 146 2.93 0.29 -1.00
CA ALA A 146 3.92 1.33 -1.32
C ALA A 146 4.00 1.61 -2.81
N GLU A 147 4.08 0.56 -3.61
CA GLU A 147 4.17 0.65 -5.07
C GLU A 147 2.88 1.24 -5.67
N VAL A 148 1.71 0.80 -5.21
CA VAL A 148 0.42 1.37 -5.62
C VAL A 148 0.30 2.84 -5.20
N MET A 149 0.79 3.20 -4.00
CA MET A 149 0.83 4.58 -3.55
C MET A 149 1.75 5.45 -4.41
N ALA A 150 2.87 4.91 -4.89
CA ALA A 150 3.78 5.62 -5.78
C ALA A 150 3.09 6.03 -7.09
N ILE A 151 2.33 5.11 -7.69
CA ILE A 151 1.52 5.41 -8.90
C ILE A 151 0.42 6.43 -8.58
N LEU A 152 -0.32 6.24 -7.47
CA LEU A 152 -1.40 7.15 -7.08
C LEU A 152 -0.88 8.57 -6.84
N HIS A 153 0.24 8.71 -6.13
CA HIS A 153 0.87 9.99 -5.86
C HIS A 153 1.43 10.63 -7.13
N SER A 154 1.99 9.84 -8.04
CA SER A 154 2.44 10.33 -9.35
C SER A 154 1.28 10.92 -10.15
N LEU A 155 0.13 10.25 -10.20
CA LEU A 155 -1.08 10.78 -10.85
C LEU A 155 -1.58 12.07 -10.18
N SER A 156 -1.52 12.13 -8.84
CA SER A 156 -1.92 13.33 -8.10
C SER A 156 -1.02 14.51 -8.43
N GLU A 157 0.29 14.27 -8.49
CA GLU A 157 1.28 15.28 -8.83
C GLU A 157 1.15 15.73 -10.29
N ILE A 158 0.94 14.79 -11.24
CA ILE A 158 0.65 15.07 -12.65
C ILE A 158 -0.56 16.01 -12.78
N SER A 159 -1.57 15.86 -11.92
CA SER A 159 -2.79 16.68 -11.98
C SER A 159 -2.56 18.18 -11.73
N ASN A 160 -1.40 18.56 -11.18
CA ASN A 160 -1.00 19.94 -10.92
C ASN A 160 -0.35 20.61 -12.14
N TYR A 161 0.01 19.85 -13.17
CA TYR A 161 0.62 20.35 -14.40
C TYR A 161 -0.43 20.58 -15.51
N PRO A 162 -0.09 21.34 -16.57
CA PRO A 162 -0.89 21.38 -17.78
C PRO A 162 -1.10 19.98 -18.38
N ALA A 163 -2.22 19.79 -19.07
CA ALA A 163 -2.52 18.51 -19.72
C ALA A 163 -1.45 18.18 -20.76
N ASP A 164 -0.84 16.99 -20.62
CA ASP A 164 0.21 16.48 -21.49
C ASP A 164 0.21 14.93 -21.49
N SER A 165 1.19 14.35 -22.16
CA SER A 165 1.43 12.92 -22.29
C SER A 165 2.46 12.45 -21.26
N TYR A 166 2.08 11.53 -20.37
CA TYR A 166 2.92 10.98 -19.31
C TYR A 166 3.03 9.46 -19.40
N ILE A 167 4.23 8.94 -19.14
CA ILE A 167 4.48 7.50 -19.02
C ILE A 167 5.03 7.20 -17.63
N ILE A 168 4.24 6.49 -16.82
CA ILE A 168 4.62 6.09 -15.46
C ILE A 168 5.26 4.71 -15.53
N ASN A 169 6.55 4.65 -15.24
CA ASN A 169 7.38 3.45 -15.21
C ASN A 169 7.40 2.86 -13.79
N SER A 170 7.05 1.59 -13.67
CA SER A 170 6.94 0.87 -12.38
C SER A 170 7.58 -0.51 -12.46
N ASP A 171 8.34 -0.90 -11.45
CA ASP A 171 9.03 -2.21 -11.35
C ASP A 171 8.13 -3.42 -11.03
N PRO A 172 7.14 -3.35 -10.13
CA PRO A 172 6.34 -4.53 -9.83
C PRO A 172 5.32 -4.82 -10.94
N LEU A 173 5.58 -5.85 -11.74
CA LEU A 173 4.61 -6.38 -12.70
C LEU A 173 3.29 -6.77 -12.01
N SER A 174 3.35 -7.19 -10.74
CA SER A 174 2.20 -7.55 -9.92
C SER A 174 1.22 -6.39 -9.70
N VAL A 175 1.70 -5.15 -9.60
CA VAL A 175 0.85 -3.96 -9.44
C VAL A 175 0.14 -3.65 -10.76
N LEU A 176 0.85 -3.70 -11.88
CA LEU A 176 0.25 -3.50 -13.20
C LEU A 176 -0.78 -4.58 -13.54
N GLN A 177 -0.48 -5.84 -13.20
CA GLN A 177 -1.44 -6.95 -13.32
C GLN A 177 -2.67 -6.78 -12.42
N ALA A 178 -2.48 -6.29 -11.19
CA ALA A 178 -3.60 -6.01 -10.29
C ALA A 178 -4.49 -4.86 -10.80
N LEU A 179 -3.90 -3.87 -11.47
CA LEU A 179 -4.62 -2.76 -12.09
C LEU A 179 -5.31 -3.15 -13.40
N SER A 180 -4.80 -4.13 -14.13
CA SER A 180 -5.45 -4.65 -15.35
C SER A 180 -6.60 -5.61 -15.04
N SER A 181 -6.59 -6.26 -13.87
CA SER A 181 -7.60 -7.24 -13.43
C SER A 181 -8.38 -6.74 -12.21
N LEU A 182 -9.00 -5.56 -12.31
CA LEU A 182 -9.80 -4.98 -11.24
C LEU A 182 -11.13 -5.71 -11.04
N HIS A 183 -11.43 -6.07 -9.80
CA HIS A 183 -12.69 -6.68 -9.37
C HIS A 183 -13.09 -6.13 -8.00
N ARG A 184 -14.31 -6.43 -7.54
CA ARG A 184 -14.89 -5.87 -6.29
C ARG A 184 -14.10 -6.10 -4.98
N HIS A 185 -13.07 -6.94 -5.00
CA HIS A 185 -12.20 -7.24 -3.85
C HIS A 185 -10.74 -6.83 -4.10
N SER A 186 -10.46 -6.14 -5.20
CA SER A 186 -9.15 -5.56 -5.48
C SER A 186 -8.76 -4.55 -4.41
N HIS A 187 -7.47 -4.21 -4.41
CA HIS A 187 -6.90 -3.28 -3.46
C HIS A 187 -7.64 -1.92 -3.50
N PRO A 188 -8.03 -1.33 -2.36
CA PRO A 188 -8.84 -0.11 -2.34
C PRO A 188 -8.19 1.06 -3.08
N LEU A 189 -6.86 1.21 -2.95
CA LEU A 189 -6.10 2.26 -3.65
C LEU A 189 -6.08 2.09 -5.18
N ALA A 190 -6.30 0.87 -5.69
CA ALA A 190 -6.36 0.63 -7.12
C ALA A 190 -7.61 1.30 -7.76
N PHE A 191 -8.70 1.42 -7.00
CA PHE A 191 -9.86 2.21 -7.42
C PHE A 191 -9.59 3.71 -7.36
N SER A 192 -8.81 4.18 -6.39
CA SER A 192 -8.38 5.58 -6.33
C SER A 192 -7.52 5.95 -7.55
N ILE A 193 -6.64 5.04 -7.99
CA ILE A 193 -5.87 5.20 -9.23
C ILE A 193 -6.81 5.29 -10.43
N LEU A 194 -7.77 4.38 -10.52
CA LEU A 194 -8.73 4.36 -11.64
C LEU A 194 -9.55 5.66 -11.72
N ASP A 195 -10.10 6.12 -10.59
CA ASP A 195 -10.87 7.36 -10.53
C ASP A 195 -10.02 8.58 -10.92
N LEU A 196 -8.81 8.68 -10.38
CA LEU A 196 -7.91 9.79 -10.66
C LEU A 196 -7.43 9.78 -12.12
N HIS A 197 -7.08 8.61 -12.65
CA HIS A 197 -6.74 8.43 -14.05
C HIS A 197 -7.90 8.86 -14.96
N TYR A 198 -9.13 8.41 -14.68
CA TYR A 198 -10.31 8.79 -15.46
C TYR A 198 -10.50 10.32 -15.46
N ARG A 199 -10.41 10.96 -14.29
CA ARG A 199 -10.52 12.43 -14.18
C ARG A 199 -9.43 13.16 -14.96
N LEU A 200 -8.21 12.62 -15.01
CA LEU A 200 -7.12 13.19 -15.81
C LEU A 200 -7.37 13.02 -17.30
N VAL A 201 -7.80 11.85 -17.76
CA VAL A 201 -8.14 11.63 -19.17
C VAL A 201 -9.27 12.57 -19.61
N CYS A 202 -10.30 12.78 -18.78
CA CYS A 202 -11.36 13.75 -19.07
C CYS A 202 -10.86 15.20 -19.18
N LYS A 203 -9.72 15.54 -18.56
CA LYS A 203 -9.06 16.84 -18.67
C LYS A 203 -8.08 16.93 -19.86
N GLY A 204 -7.96 15.88 -20.67
CA GLY A 204 -7.10 15.86 -21.86
C GLY A 204 -5.71 15.28 -21.64
N PHE A 205 -5.41 14.69 -20.48
CA PHE A 205 -4.13 14.02 -20.25
C PHE A 205 -4.08 12.67 -20.99
N SER A 206 -2.89 12.29 -21.48
CA SER A 206 -2.61 10.97 -22.04
C SER A 206 -1.65 10.24 -21.11
N ILE A 207 -2.10 9.18 -20.43
CA ILE A 207 -1.29 8.50 -19.41
C ILE A 207 -1.12 7.03 -19.77
N LEU A 208 0.13 6.57 -19.76
CA LEU A 208 0.51 5.17 -19.97
C LEU A 208 1.18 4.62 -18.72
N LEU A 209 0.87 3.38 -18.36
CA LEU A 209 1.57 2.65 -17.31
C LEU A 209 2.54 1.65 -17.97
N CYS A 210 3.83 1.76 -17.70
CA CYS A 210 4.86 0.91 -18.29
C CYS A 210 5.54 0.07 -17.22
N TRP A 211 5.71 -1.23 -17.50
CA TRP A 211 6.61 -2.06 -16.72
C TRP A 211 8.06 -1.76 -17.08
N VAL A 212 8.92 -1.65 -16.07
CA VAL A 212 10.38 -1.52 -16.25
C VAL A 212 11.09 -2.46 -15.28
N PRO A 213 12.06 -3.27 -15.70
CA PRO A 213 12.79 -4.14 -14.79
C PRO A 213 13.71 -3.35 -13.86
N SER A 214 13.66 -3.60 -12.56
CA SER A 214 14.62 -2.98 -11.64
C SER A 214 16.00 -3.63 -11.60
N ARG A 215 16.98 -2.82 -11.17
CA ARG A 215 18.39 -3.19 -10.95
C ARG A 215 19.12 -3.63 -12.21
N VAL A 216 18.74 -3.05 -13.33
CA VAL A 216 19.41 -3.25 -14.63
C VAL A 216 20.12 -1.98 -15.11
N GLY A 217 20.21 -0.94 -14.27
CA GLY A 217 20.93 0.30 -14.57
C GLY A 217 20.10 1.39 -15.26
N ILE A 218 18.78 1.26 -15.30
CA ILE A 218 17.90 2.31 -15.86
C ILE A 218 17.88 3.48 -14.87
N SER A 219 18.54 4.59 -15.23
CA SER A 219 18.82 5.68 -14.30
C SER A 219 17.60 6.19 -13.51
N GLY A 220 16.45 6.37 -14.15
CA GLY A 220 15.23 6.84 -13.46
C GLY A 220 14.70 5.84 -12.42
N ASP A 221 14.81 4.55 -12.70
CA ASP A 221 14.42 3.47 -11.79
C ASP A 221 15.36 3.37 -10.59
N GLU A 222 16.67 3.40 -10.84
CA GLU A 222 17.70 3.37 -9.76
C GLU A 222 17.58 4.59 -8.82
N ILE A 223 17.21 5.76 -9.36
CA ILE A 223 16.94 6.96 -8.56
C ILE A 223 15.68 6.75 -7.71
N ALA A 224 14.62 6.16 -8.28
CA ALA A 224 13.38 5.89 -7.54
C ALA A 224 13.60 4.89 -6.40
N ASP A 225 14.31 3.78 -6.64
CA ASP A 225 14.68 2.79 -5.63
C ASP A 225 15.52 3.40 -4.50
N THR A 226 16.52 4.20 -4.86
CA THR A 226 17.35 4.90 -3.87
C THR A 226 16.53 5.92 -3.07
N ALA A 227 15.65 6.68 -3.72
CA ALA A 227 14.82 7.68 -3.06
C ALA A 227 13.77 7.07 -2.14
N ALA A 228 13.19 5.93 -2.51
CA ALA A 228 12.22 5.20 -1.69
C ALA A 228 12.90 4.63 -0.43
N LYS A 229 14.11 4.07 -0.55
CA LYS A 229 14.88 3.58 0.60
C LYS A 229 15.28 4.68 1.58
N ASN A 230 15.60 5.87 1.06
CA ASN A 230 16.08 7.01 1.84
C ASN A 230 14.97 8.00 2.23
N ALA A 231 13.70 7.66 2.00
CA ALA A 231 12.57 8.53 2.31
C ALA A 231 12.52 8.85 3.82
N SER A 232 12.43 10.15 4.14
CA SER A 232 12.35 10.63 5.52
C SER A 232 11.09 11.45 5.80
N ALA A 233 10.49 12.05 4.77
CA ALA A 233 9.26 12.80 4.91
C ALA A 233 8.09 11.87 5.26
N VAL A 234 7.42 12.12 6.38
CA VAL A 234 6.28 11.32 6.82
C VAL A 234 5.04 11.79 6.08
N LEU A 235 4.36 10.87 5.39
CA LEU A 235 3.05 11.08 4.82
C LEU A 235 2.02 10.38 5.71
N ASP A 236 1.18 11.19 6.37
CA ASP A 236 0.05 10.70 7.15
C ASP A 236 -1.00 10.09 6.24
N ASN A 237 -0.81 8.82 5.93
CA ASN A 237 -1.70 8.06 5.06
C ASN A 237 -2.39 6.93 5.80
N SER A 238 -3.62 6.71 5.37
CA SER A 238 -4.45 5.64 5.89
C SER A 238 -3.99 4.26 5.39
N THR A 239 -3.83 3.31 6.31
CA THR A 239 -3.43 1.92 6.06
C THR A 239 -4.62 1.10 5.52
N PRO A 240 -4.47 0.37 4.42
CA PRO A 240 -5.49 -0.57 3.94
C PRO A 240 -5.83 -1.65 4.99
N LEU A 241 -7.12 -2.00 5.11
CA LEU A 241 -7.58 -2.98 6.12
C LEU A 241 -6.85 -4.33 6.03
N LYS A 242 -6.52 -4.79 4.82
CA LYS A 242 -5.83 -6.08 4.61
C LYS A 242 -4.43 -6.03 5.21
N ASP A 243 -3.71 -4.96 4.96
CA ASP A 243 -2.36 -4.71 5.47
C ASP A 243 -2.38 -4.60 7.00
N PHE A 244 -3.32 -3.83 7.54
CA PHE A 244 -3.48 -3.70 8.98
C PHE A 244 -3.76 -5.04 9.68
N LYS A 245 -4.65 -5.87 9.12
CA LYS A 245 -4.92 -7.22 9.64
C LYS A 245 -3.69 -8.12 9.58
N HIS A 246 -2.95 -8.06 8.48
CA HIS A 246 -1.71 -8.82 8.35
C HIS A 246 -0.69 -8.39 9.42
N TYR A 247 -0.51 -7.09 9.61
CA TYR A 247 0.38 -6.54 10.63
C TYR A 247 -0.03 -6.94 12.05
N ILE A 248 -1.32 -6.87 12.40
CA ILE A 248 -1.83 -7.35 13.70
C ILE A 248 -1.48 -8.83 13.92
N ASN A 249 -1.66 -9.68 12.90
CA ASN A 249 -1.33 -11.09 13.02
C ASN A 249 0.17 -11.30 13.24
N LEU A 250 1.03 -10.58 12.53
CA LEU A 250 2.48 -10.63 12.75
C LEU A 250 2.85 -10.18 14.17
N ALA A 251 2.29 -9.07 14.65
CA ALA A 251 2.54 -8.57 15.99
C ALA A 251 2.07 -9.55 17.08
N LEU A 252 0.91 -10.18 16.89
CA LEU A 252 0.40 -11.22 17.78
C LEU A 252 1.31 -12.45 17.80
N HIS A 253 1.71 -12.93 16.63
CA HIS A 253 2.62 -14.08 16.52
C HIS A 253 3.96 -13.78 17.20
N SER A 254 4.53 -12.60 16.96
CA SER A 254 5.78 -12.18 17.62
C SER A 254 5.64 -12.14 19.14
N ARG A 255 4.54 -11.62 19.68
CA ARG A 255 4.28 -11.63 21.13
C ARG A 255 4.15 -13.05 21.68
N TRP A 256 3.42 -13.91 21.00
CA TRP A 256 3.28 -15.30 21.43
C TRP A 256 4.61 -16.04 21.40
N GLU A 257 5.42 -15.83 20.37
CA GLU A 257 6.76 -16.40 20.28
C GLU A 257 7.68 -15.89 21.39
N ASN A 258 7.69 -14.58 21.66
CA ASN A 258 8.44 -14.01 22.76
C ASN A 258 7.99 -14.56 24.12
N HIS A 259 6.69 -14.67 24.34
CA HIS A 259 6.14 -15.26 25.55
C HIS A 259 6.55 -16.73 25.67
N TRP A 260 6.41 -17.52 24.61
CA TRP A 260 6.83 -18.93 24.57
C TRP A 260 8.32 -19.09 24.88
N ASN A 261 9.17 -18.26 24.27
CA ASN A 261 10.60 -18.28 24.46
C ASN A 261 11.01 -17.89 25.88
N SER A 262 10.24 -17.01 26.54
CA SER A 262 10.46 -16.61 27.94
C SER A 262 10.10 -17.70 28.96
N GLN A 263 9.31 -18.71 28.57
CA GLN A 263 8.98 -19.84 29.44
C GLN A 263 10.15 -20.83 29.47
N SER A 264 11.00 -20.73 30.50
CA SER A 264 12.19 -21.60 30.69
C SER A 264 11.86 -22.96 31.29
N MET A 265 10.77 -23.08 32.05
CA MET A 265 10.40 -24.29 32.81
C MET A 265 9.26 -25.11 32.17
N ASN A 266 8.92 -24.83 30.91
CA ASN A 266 7.81 -25.51 30.26
C ASN A 266 8.26 -26.81 29.57
N LYS A 267 7.83 -27.97 30.12
CA LYS A 267 8.12 -29.30 29.56
C LYS A 267 7.64 -29.46 28.12
N LEU A 268 6.62 -28.72 27.69
CA LEU A 268 6.12 -28.77 26.30
C LEU A 268 7.12 -28.20 25.28
N ARG A 269 8.13 -27.44 25.72
CA ARG A 269 9.14 -26.84 24.85
C ARG A 269 10.06 -27.87 24.21
N SER A 270 10.32 -28.99 24.88
CA SER A 270 11.10 -30.09 24.30
C SER A 270 10.38 -30.77 23.12
N ILE A 271 9.05 -30.65 23.06
CA ILE A 271 8.20 -31.25 22.02
C ILE A 271 7.86 -30.22 20.94
N LYS A 272 7.60 -28.96 21.32
CA LYS A 272 7.24 -27.87 20.40
C LYS A 272 8.15 -26.65 20.63
N PRO A 273 9.35 -26.61 20.02
CA PRO A 273 10.30 -25.53 20.26
C PRO A 273 9.88 -24.19 19.63
N VAL A 274 9.00 -24.22 18.62
CA VAL A 274 8.58 -23.03 17.86
C VAL A 274 7.05 -22.92 17.83
N VAL A 275 6.54 -21.69 17.97
CA VAL A 275 5.12 -21.37 17.83
C VAL A 275 4.77 -21.28 16.34
N LYS A 276 4.42 -22.43 15.73
CA LYS A 276 3.83 -22.45 14.38
C LYS A 276 2.30 -22.31 14.46
N PRO A 277 1.67 -21.54 13.55
CA PRO A 277 0.22 -21.57 13.34
C PRO A 277 -0.27 -22.94 12.89
#